data_AF-A0A969NJQ6-F1
#
_entry.id   AF-A0A969NJQ6-F1
#
_cell.length_a   1.000
_cell.length_b   1.000
_cell.length_c   1.000
_cell.angle_alpha   90.00
_cell.angle_beta   90.00
_cell.angle_gamma   90.00
#
_symmetry.space_group_name_H-M   'P 1'
#
loop_
_entity.id
_entity.type
_entity.pdbx_description
1 polymer ?
#
loop_
_entity_poly.entity_id
_entity_poly.type
_entity_poly.pdbx_seq_one_letter_code
_entity_poly.pdbx_strand_id
1 'polypeptide(L)'
;MQIRLRERDALKKKVTLTIRKRFNLYIAIAASLLILIGISSIYFLNRPKSVPGCAQNLFEVPYGSKSLLTLPDGSRVWVNSGSRLSYNTGFGDKNRDIKIIGEAYFDVAKNPELPLLCMQQM
;
A
#
# COMPACT_ATOMS: atom_id res chain seq x y z
N MET A 1 -22.86 -66.91 26.47
CA MET A 1 -21.59 -66.21 26.77
C MET A 1 -21.09 -65.31 25.62
N GLN A 2 -21.24 -65.71 24.35
CA GLN A 2 -20.72 -64.97 23.18
C GLN A 2 -21.41 -63.63 22.83
N ILE A 3 -22.67 -63.44 23.22
CA ILE A 3 -23.45 -62.23 22.89
C ILE A 3 -22.85 -60.98 23.55
N ARG A 4 -22.42 -61.08 24.82
CA ARG A 4 -21.82 -59.96 25.57
C ARG A 4 -20.45 -59.54 25.04
N LEU A 5 -19.70 -60.42 24.37
CA LEU A 5 -18.40 -60.07 23.77
C LEU A 5 -18.59 -59.22 22.52
N ARG A 6 -19.56 -59.60 21.68
CA ARG A 6 -19.88 -58.91 20.41
C ARG A 6 -20.41 -57.49 20.64
N GLU A 7 -21.20 -57.27 21.69
CA GLU A 7 -21.69 -55.95 22.09
C GLU A 7 -20.55 -55.03 22.59
N ARG A 8 -19.57 -55.58 23.32
CA ARG A 8 -18.40 -54.82 23.79
C ARG A 8 -17.52 -54.38 22.62
N ASP A 9 -17.34 -55.23 21.61
CA ASP A 9 -16.57 -54.88 20.42
C ASP A 9 -17.28 -53.83 19.55
N ALA A 10 -18.61 -53.93 19.42
CA ALA A 10 -19.42 -52.91 18.75
C ALA A 10 -19.34 -51.56 19.47
N LEU A 11 -19.36 -51.56 20.81
CA LEU A 11 -19.26 -50.33 21.61
C LEU A 11 -17.86 -49.71 21.51
N LYS A 12 -16.79 -50.53 21.59
CA LYS A 12 -15.41 -50.06 21.37
C LYS A 12 -15.22 -49.46 19.99
N LYS A 13 -15.76 -50.10 18.95
CA LYS A 13 -15.74 -49.60 17.57
C LYS A 13 -16.51 -48.28 17.44
N LYS A 14 -17.67 -48.15 18.10
CA LYS A 14 -18.48 -46.92 18.08
C LYS A 14 -17.76 -45.76 18.79
N VAL A 15 -17.08 -46.02 19.91
CA VAL A 15 -16.32 -45.01 20.65
C VAL A 15 -15.09 -44.55 19.86
N THR A 16 -14.29 -45.47 19.31
CA THR A 16 -13.09 -45.12 18.53
C THR A 16 -13.44 -44.37 17.24
N LEU A 17 -14.54 -44.73 16.56
CA LEU A 17 -15.04 -44.01 15.40
C LEU A 17 -15.47 -42.58 15.75
N THR A 18 -16.14 -42.38 16.88
CA THR A 18 -16.57 -41.04 17.32
C THR A 18 -15.39 -40.14 17.68
N ILE A 19 -14.36 -40.68 18.35
CA ILE A 19 -13.14 -39.94 18.70
C ILE A 19 -12.36 -39.55 17.44
N ARG A 20 -12.17 -40.48 16.49
CA ARG A 20 -11.48 -40.22 15.23
C ARG A 20 -12.21 -39.19 14.37
N LYS A 21 -13.55 -39.19 14.35
CA LYS A 21 -14.35 -38.17 13.64
C LYS A 21 -14.17 -36.78 14.24
N ARG A 22 -14.18 -36.64 15.57
CA ARG A 22 -13.94 -35.36 16.25
C ARG A 22 -12.51 -34.85 16.00
N PHE A 23 -11.52 -35.74 16.06
CA PHE A 23 -10.13 -35.40 15.77
C PHE A 23 -9.95 -34.92 14.32
N ASN A 24 -10.52 -35.65 13.35
CA ASN A 24 -10.51 -35.22 11.94
C ASN A 24 -11.24 -33.89 11.72
N LEU A 25 -12.29 -33.61 12.50
CA LEU A 25 -12.98 -32.32 12.46
C LEU A 25 -12.08 -31.19 12.97
N TYR A 26 -11.34 -31.38 14.05
CA TYR A 26 -10.36 -30.39 14.52
C TYR A 26 -9.23 -30.17 13.52
N ILE A 27 -8.72 -31.24 12.89
CA ILE A 27 -7.72 -31.13 11.81
C ILE A 27 -8.29 -30.35 10.62
N ALA A 28 -9.53 -30.62 10.23
CA ALA A 28 -10.18 -29.90 9.14
C ALA A 28 -10.33 -28.40 9.45
N ILE A 29 -10.78 -28.07 10.67
CA ILE A 29 -10.89 -26.67 11.12
C ILE A 29 -9.52 -25.99 11.13
N ALA A 30 -8.49 -26.64 11.66
CA ALA A 30 -7.13 -26.09 11.70
C ALA A 30 -6.57 -25.86 10.29
N ALA A 31 -6.80 -26.79 9.36
CA ALA A 31 -6.39 -26.66 7.96
C ALA A 31 -7.09 -25.47 7.28
N SER A 32 -8.40 -25.29 7.51
CA SER A 32 -9.15 -24.15 6.97
C SER A 32 -8.63 -22.82 7.49
N LEU A 33 -8.28 -22.73 8.79
CA LEU A 33 -7.70 -21.51 9.38
C LEU A 33 -6.32 -21.19 8.80
N LEU A 34 -5.45 -22.20 8.62
CA LEU A 34 -4.15 -22.02 8.00
C LEU A 34 -4.25 -21.52 6.56
N ILE A 35 -5.20 -22.04 5.79
CA ILE A 35 -5.45 -21.58 4.42
C ILE A 35 -5.93 -20.12 4.42
N LEU A 36 -6.86 -19.76 5.30
CA LEU A 36 -7.34 -18.38 5.44
C LEU A 36 -6.22 -17.40 5.81
N ILE A 37 -5.38 -17.76 6.78
CA ILE A 37 -4.23 -16.94 7.19
C ILE A 37 -3.22 -16.83 6.05
N GLY A 38 -2.96 -17.92 5.32
CA GLY A 38 -2.08 -17.93 4.16
C GLY A 38 -2.56 -16.99 3.05
N ILE A 39 -3.83 -17.08 2.67
CA ILE A 39 -4.45 -16.19 1.67
C ILE A 39 -4.42 -14.73 2.15
N SER A 40 -4.76 -14.49 3.42
CA SER A 40 -4.74 -13.15 4.02
C SER A 40 -3.33 -12.56 4.03
N SER A 41 -2.32 -13.36 4.40
CA SER A 41 -0.90 -12.98 4.39
C SER A 41 -0.42 -12.64 2.99
N ILE A 42 -0.73 -13.48 1.99
CA ILE A 42 -0.41 -13.22 0.58
C ILE A 42 -1.07 -11.92 0.11
N TYR A 43 -2.35 -11.70 0.45
CA TYR A 43 -3.07 -10.48 0.11
C TYR A 43 -2.44 -9.24 0.76
N PHE A 44 -1.93 -9.36 1.99
CA PHE A 44 -1.26 -8.27 2.70
C PHE A 44 0.15 -7.98 2.17
N LEU A 45 0.92 -9.02 1.82
CA LEU A 45 2.27 -8.92 1.24
C LEU A 45 2.24 -8.37 -0.19
N ASN A 46 1.19 -8.69 -0.96
CA ASN A 46 0.97 -8.20 -2.32
C ASN A 46 0.26 -6.84 -2.39
N ARG A 47 0.13 -6.12 -1.27
CA ARG A 47 -0.31 -4.72 -1.33
C ARG A 47 0.72 -3.96 -2.18
N PRO A 48 0.30 -3.27 -3.25
CA PRO A 48 1.22 -2.39 -3.96
C PRO A 48 1.73 -1.38 -2.94
N LYS A 49 3.03 -1.46 -2.61
CA LYS A 49 3.66 -0.46 -1.76
C LYS A 49 3.52 0.84 -2.54
N SER A 50 2.81 1.81 -1.98
CA SER A 50 2.79 3.17 -2.50
C SER A 50 4.25 3.60 -2.57
N VAL A 51 4.79 3.69 -3.79
CA VAL A 51 6.15 4.15 -3.99
C VAL A 51 6.17 5.58 -3.45
N PRO A 52 6.90 5.89 -2.38
CA PRO A 52 6.98 7.25 -1.88
C PRO A 52 7.54 8.10 -3.03
N GLY A 53 6.71 8.96 -3.64
CA GLY A 53 7.02 9.59 -4.93
C GLY A 53 5.93 9.49 -6.00
N CYS A 54 5.02 8.50 -5.93
CA CYS A 54 4.01 8.29 -6.99
C CYS A 54 2.74 9.13 -6.83
N ALA A 55 2.38 9.56 -5.61
CA ALA A 55 1.27 10.48 -5.41
C ALA A 55 1.75 11.91 -5.70
N GLN A 56 1.43 12.41 -6.89
CA GLN A 56 1.88 13.71 -7.38
C GLN A 56 0.73 14.72 -7.36
N ASN A 57 1.03 15.92 -6.89
CA ASN A 57 0.18 17.09 -7.07
C ASN A 57 0.50 17.72 -8.43
N LEU A 58 -0.53 18.02 -9.22
CA LEU A 58 -0.42 18.73 -10.49
C LEU A 58 -1.02 20.13 -10.34
N PHE A 59 -0.26 21.14 -10.74
CA PHE A 59 -0.68 22.52 -10.80
C PHE A 59 -0.58 23.01 -12.24
N GLU A 60 -1.72 23.43 -12.81
CA GLU A 60 -1.82 23.86 -14.20
C GLU A 60 -2.32 25.31 -14.26
N VAL A 61 -1.64 26.12 -15.07
CA VAL A 61 -2.01 27.52 -15.26
C VAL A 61 -2.58 27.69 -16.67
N PRO A 62 -3.85 28.14 -16.80
CA PRO A 62 -4.47 28.32 -18.11
C PRO A 62 -3.76 29.43 -18.91
N TYR A 63 -3.89 29.34 -20.23
CA TYR A 63 -3.36 30.35 -21.15
C TYR A 63 -3.86 31.76 -20.81
N GLY A 64 -2.99 32.75 -20.90
CA GLY A 64 -3.30 34.16 -20.58
C GLY A 64 -3.25 34.54 -19.11
N SER A 65 -2.86 33.63 -18.19
CA SER A 65 -2.73 33.92 -16.76
C SER A 65 -1.37 33.50 -16.20
N LYS A 66 -0.96 34.10 -15.08
CA LYS A 66 0.20 33.67 -14.29
C LYS A 66 -0.25 33.46 -12.86
N SER A 67 0.25 32.42 -12.20
CA SER A 67 -0.15 32.07 -10.84
C SER A 67 1.06 31.85 -9.94
N LEU A 68 0.90 32.21 -8.67
CA LEU A 68 1.88 31.97 -7.62
C LEU A 68 1.48 30.73 -6.82
N LEU A 69 2.37 29.75 -6.75
CA LEU A 69 2.26 28.55 -5.93
C LEU A 69 3.26 28.65 -4.77
N THR A 70 2.80 28.39 -3.54
CA THR A 70 3.68 28.21 -2.38
C THR A 70 3.81 26.73 -2.09
N LEU A 71 5.03 26.23 -2.09
CA LEU A 71 5.35 24.82 -1.82
C LEU A 71 5.35 24.54 -0.31
N PRO A 72 5.17 23.27 0.11
CA PRO A 72 5.16 22.91 1.53
C PRO A 72 6.44 23.28 2.30
N ASP A 73 7.59 23.37 1.62
CA ASP A 73 8.87 23.77 2.22
C ASP A 73 9.03 25.31 2.36
N GLY A 74 8.03 26.08 1.95
CA GLY A 74 8.04 27.55 1.94
C GLY A 74 8.62 28.17 0.66
N SER A 75 9.10 27.38 -0.30
CA SER A 75 9.55 27.89 -1.60
C SER A 75 8.37 28.47 -2.38
N ARG A 76 8.60 29.58 -3.11
CA ARG A 76 7.59 30.25 -3.92
C ARG A 76 7.87 30.04 -5.40
N VAL A 77 6.85 29.70 -6.17
CA VAL A 77 6.98 29.42 -7.60
C VAL A 77 5.96 30.21 -8.40
N TRP A 78 6.43 31.05 -9.32
CA TRP A 78 5.58 31.75 -10.29
C TRP A 78 5.53 30.93 -11.56
N VAL A 79 4.35 30.42 -11.90
CA VAL A 79 4.13 29.57 -13.07
C VAL A 79 3.48 30.41 -14.17
N ASN A 80 4.06 30.35 -15.38
CA ASN A 80 3.58 31.12 -16.53
C ASN A 80 2.35 30.46 -17.18
N SER A 81 1.69 31.19 -18.09
CA SER A 81 0.51 30.72 -18.81
C SER A 81 0.82 29.48 -19.66
N GLY A 82 -0.10 28.51 -19.69
CA GLY A 82 0.07 27.27 -20.46
C GLY A 82 1.14 26.33 -19.89
N SER A 83 1.62 26.60 -18.68
CA SER A 83 2.63 25.80 -18.01
C SER A 83 2.00 24.88 -16.97
N ARG A 84 2.67 23.75 -16.71
CA ARG A 84 2.28 22.76 -15.71
C ARG A 84 3.45 22.46 -14.81
N LEU A 85 3.18 22.38 -13.52
CA LEU A 85 4.14 22.02 -12.50
C LEU A 85 3.60 20.82 -11.72
N SER A 86 4.44 19.82 -11.48
CA SER A 86 4.09 18.69 -10.63
C SER A 86 5.16 18.39 -9.60
N TYR A 87 4.72 17.98 -8.40
CA TYR A 87 5.58 17.66 -7.27
C TYR A 87 4.95 16.55 -6.42
N ASN A 88 5.76 15.84 -5.63
CA ASN A 88 5.29 14.75 -4.78
C ASN A 88 4.48 15.28 -3.58
N THR A 89 3.49 14.53 -3.09
CA THR A 89 2.73 14.88 -1.88
C THR A 89 3.59 15.01 -0.62
N GLY A 90 4.71 14.28 -0.52
CA GLY A 90 5.71 14.41 0.55
C GLY A 90 6.88 15.35 0.21
N PHE A 91 6.63 16.41 -0.56
CA PHE A 91 7.67 17.37 -0.96
C PHE A 91 8.30 18.05 0.26
N GLY A 92 9.63 17.95 0.38
CA GLY A 92 10.37 18.49 1.52
C GLY A 92 10.74 17.46 2.60
N ASP A 93 10.12 16.27 2.62
CA ASP A 93 10.41 15.23 3.61
C ASP A 93 11.64 14.39 3.23
N LYS A 94 11.65 13.85 2.00
CA LYS A 94 12.72 12.96 1.49
C LYS A 94 13.43 13.50 0.26
N ASN A 95 12.72 14.28 -0.54
CA ASN A 95 13.22 14.93 -1.73
C ASN A 95 12.46 16.23 -2.01
N ARG A 96 13.06 17.09 -2.82
CA ARG A 96 12.46 18.32 -3.33
C ARG A 96 12.48 18.29 -4.86
N ASP A 97 11.86 17.26 -5.41
CA ASP A 97 11.80 17.05 -6.86
C ASP A 97 10.56 17.73 -7.45
N ILE A 98 10.79 18.54 -8.48
CA ILE A 98 9.75 19.23 -9.24
C ILE A 98 9.90 18.85 -10.71
N LYS A 99 8.78 18.55 -11.37
CA LYS A 99 8.73 18.43 -12.83
C LYS A 99 7.91 19.57 -13.40
N ILE A 100 8.41 20.18 -14.46
CA ILE A 100 7.75 21.31 -15.11
C ILE A 100 7.66 21.11 -16.62
N ILE A 101 6.54 21.55 -17.19
CA ILE A 101 6.32 21.73 -18.63
C ILE A 101 5.99 23.21 -18.83
N GLY A 102 6.73 23.89 -19.71
CA GLY A 102 6.58 25.33 -19.94
C GLY A 102 7.57 26.17 -19.13
N GLU A 103 7.12 27.24 -18.49
CA GLU A 103 8.00 28.20 -17.82
C GLU A 103 7.54 28.48 -16.39
N ALA A 104 8.51 28.50 -15.46
CA ALA A 104 8.29 29.01 -14.11
C ALA A 104 9.55 29.64 -13.55
N TYR A 105 9.34 30.54 -12.59
CA TYR A 105 10.38 31.17 -11.79
C TYR A 105 10.29 30.66 -10.35
N PHE A 106 11.44 30.29 -9.77
CA PHE A 106 11.53 29.68 -8.45
C PHE A 106 12.31 30.58 -7.49
N ASP A 107 11.66 30.95 -6.39
CA ASP A 107 12.28 31.53 -5.20
C ASP A 107 12.37 30.43 -4.14
N VAL A 108 13.54 29.80 -4.07
CA VAL A 108 13.75 28.54 -3.35
C VAL A 108 14.15 28.81 -1.91
N ALA A 109 13.42 28.22 -0.97
CA ALA A 109 13.78 28.23 0.44
C ALA A 109 15.14 27.53 0.65
N LYS A 110 16.05 28.21 1.35
CA LYS A 110 17.40 27.72 1.61
C LYS A 110 17.35 26.49 2.51
N ASN A 111 17.71 25.33 1.95
CA ASN A 111 17.91 24.10 2.68
C ASN A 111 19.14 23.38 2.10
N PRO A 112 20.32 23.47 2.78
CA PRO A 112 21.56 22.85 2.31
C PRO A 112 21.56 21.32 2.35
N GLU A 113 20.80 20.71 3.26
CA GLU A 113 20.78 19.27 3.48
C GLU A 113 19.95 18.53 2.43
N LEU A 114 18.93 19.21 1.89
CA LEU A 114 18.00 18.64 0.92
C LEU A 114 17.90 19.57 -0.29
N PRO A 115 18.73 19.45 -1.33
CA PRO A 115 18.68 20.34 -2.50
C PRO A 115 17.36 20.21 -3.28
N LEU A 116 16.96 21.28 -3.96
CA LEU A 116 15.80 21.28 -4.86
C LEU A 116 16.25 20.86 -6.26
N LEU A 117 15.58 19.86 -6.83
CA LEU A 117 15.84 19.36 -8.18
C LEU A 117 14.65 19.70 -9.09
N CYS A 118 14.91 20.47 -10.14
CA CYS A 118 13.90 20.81 -11.14
C CYS A 118 14.19 20.05 -12.44
N MET A 119 13.23 19.26 -12.90
CA MET A 119 13.28 18.52 -14.15
C MET A 119 12.31 19.14 -15.15
N GLN A 120 12.86 19.77 -16.18
CA GLN A 120 12.09 20.27 -17.31
C GLN A 120 11.73 19.11 -18.23
N GLN A 121 10.45 18.93 -18.52
CA GLN A 121 9.95 17.92 -19.45
C GLN A 121 9.60 18.60 -20.77
N MET A 122 10.21 18.11 -21.86
CA MET A 122 9.94 18.56 -23.24
C MET A 122 8.59 18.07 -23.74
#